data_AF-A0A920SPD1-F1
#
_entry.id   AF-A0A920SPD1-F1
#
_cell.length_a   1.000
_cell.length_b   1.000
_cell.length_c   1.000
_cell.angle_alpha   90.00
_cell.angle_beta   90.00
_cell.angle_gamma   90.00
#
_symmetry.space_group_name_H-M   'P 1'
#
loop_
_entity.id
_entity.type
_entity.pdbx_description
1 polymer ?
#
loop_
_entity_poly.entity_id
_entity_poly.type
_entity_poly.pdbx_seq_one_letter_code
_entity_poly.pdbx_strand_id
1 'polypeptide(L)'
;MDESESAPTDTSEEAEIEHEVPPMALLSGPDNRDDDDMDRQLEELGHVLIEKLLTFNVESSLGDRTTGPMVTQFEVVPAPGVKVNRIANLDADLALAMKAKSVRIVAPIPGRGAVGVEIPNPKPEIVNLREVLEAPEFKRAKGELPLALGKDLNGRPYVSSLEKMPHVLIAGATGSGKSVCLNTIVTSLVYRHTPETLRLLMIDPKMVELSVYSRLPHLRHNVVTDPRDAAGLLKWAVIEMERRYGLLKANYVRSIAEFNRKVRDGVTMKRFEPDGPEGFEDRWIYQDGIIPYIVVVVDELAGSLW
;
A
#
# COMPACT_ATOMS: atom_id res chain seq x y z
N MET A 1 -36.30 -35.71 4.32
CA MET A 1 -36.55 -34.32 3.90
C MET A 1 -36.62 -33.55 5.20
N ASP A 2 -35.52 -32.91 5.57
CA ASP A 2 -35.57 -31.77 6.47
C ASP A 2 -34.43 -30.86 6.02
N GLU A 3 -34.85 -29.67 5.62
CA GLU A 3 -34.07 -28.67 4.93
C GLU A 3 -33.15 -27.94 5.91
N SER A 4 -31.93 -27.71 5.45
CA SER A 4 -30.95 -26.84 6.06
C SER A 4 -31.43 -25.39 6.04
N GLU A 5 -31.66 -24.82 7.23
CA GLU A 5 -31.89 -23.38 7.38
C GLU A 5 -30.53 -22.67 7.50
N SER A 6 -30.03 -22.15 6.37
CA SER A 6 -28.88 -21.24 6.34
C SER A 6 -29.36 -19.82 6.60
N ALA A 7 -28.88 -19.20 7.69
CA ALA A 7 -29.12 -17.80 7.99
C ALA A 7 -28.54 -16.87 6.90
N PRO A 8 -29.20 -15.77 6.52
CA PRO A 8 -28.66 -14.82 5.56
C PRO A 8 -27.61 -13.92 6.22
N THR A 9 -26.45 -13.83 5.59
CA THR A 9 -25.34 -12.97 6.01
C THR A 9 -25.49 -11.58 5.41
N ASP A 10 -25.63 -10.58 6.28
CA ASP A 10 -24.99 -9.24 6.24
C ASP A 10 -24.87 -8.53 4.86
N THR A 11 -25.99 -8.15 4.25
CA THR A 11 -26.00 -7.45 2.94
C THR A 11 -26.30 -5.94 3.04
N SER A 12 -26.63 -5.42 4.23
CA SER A 12 -27.04 -4.02 4.40
C SER A 12 -25.89 -3.05 4.69
N GLU A 13 -24.88 -3.46 5.48
CA GLU A 13 -23.74 -2.58 5.79
C GLU A 13 -22.82 -2.35 4.57
N GLU A 14 -22.61 -3.38 3.73
CA GLU A 14 -21.79 -3.25 2.51
C GLU A 14 -22.44 -2.29 1.49
N ALA A 15 -23.77 -2.26 1.42
CA ALA A 15 -24.52 -1.40 0.50
C ALA A 15 -24.59 0.07 0.93
N GLU A 16 -24.62 0.36 2.24
CA GLU A 16 -24.58 1.75 2.74
C GLU A 16 -23.19 2.39 2.59
N ILE A 17 -22.10 1.62 2.78
CA ILE A 17 -20.73 2.11 2.57
C ILE A 17 -20.49 2.46 1.09
N GLU A 18 -21.09 1.73 0.16
CA GLU A 18 -20.94 1.95 -1.29
C GLU A 18 -21.45 3.35 -1.74
N HIS A 19 -22.39 3.94 -0.99
CA HIS A 19 -22.92 5.28 -1.27
C HIS A 19 -22.07 6.44 -0.71
N GLU A 20 -21.12 6.17 0.20
CA GLU A 20 -20.28 7.19 0.83
C GLU A 20 -18.84 7.25 0.30
N VAL A 21 -18.38 6.20 -0.39
CA VAL A 21 -17.06 6.18 -1.04
C VAL A 21 -17.12 6.69 -2.49
N PRO A 22 -16.04 7.31 -3.02
CA PRO A 22 -16.06 7.83 -4.38
C PRO A 22 -16.23 6.73 -5.45
N PRO A 23 -16.92 6.99 -6.57
CA PRO A 23 -17.09 5.99 -7.61
C PRO A 23 -15.78 5.73 -8.39
N MET A 24 -15.51 4.47 -8.73
CA MET A 24 -14.32 4.04 -9.48
C MET A 24 -14.14 4.74 -10.84
N ALA A 25 -15.22 5.29 -11.40
CA ALA A 25 -15.21 6.05 -12.65
C ALA A 25 -14.37 7.35 -12.58
N LEU A 26 -14.02 7.82 -11.38
CA LEU A 26 -13.10 8.94 -11.20
C LEU A 26 -11.64 8.56 -11.47
N LEU A 27 -11.32 7.26 -11.55
CA LEU A 27 -9.97 6.75 -11.81
C LEU A 27 -9.85 6.25 -13.26
N SER A 28 -8.68 6.51 -13.86
CA SER A 28 -8.32 5.98 -15.17
C SER A 28 -8.23 4.45 -15.15
N GLY A 29 -8.74 3.82 -16.20
CA GLY A 29 -8.60 2.38 -16.44
C GLY A 29 -7.28 2.05 -17.15
N PRO A 30 -6.97 0.76 -17.30
CA PRO A 30 -5.81 0.31 -18.07
C PRO A 30 -5.94 0.66 -19.56
N ASP A 31 -4.81 0.89 -20.20
CA ASP A 31 -4.71 1.00 -21.65
C ASP A 31 -4.82 -0.39 -22.31
N ASN A 32 -5.33 -0.44 -23.54
CA ASN A 32 -5.38 -1.69 -24.31
C ASN A 32 -3.97 -2.18 -24.67
N ARG A 33 -3.70 -3.46 -24.43
CA ARG A 33 -2.41 -4.11 -24.69
C ARG A 33 -2.41 -4.84 -26.04
N ASP A 34 -1.25 -4.82 -26.70
CA ASP A 34 -0.90 -5.72 -27.80
C ASP A 34 0.11 -6.73 -27.25
N ASP A 35 -0.42 -7.80 -26.63
CA ASP A 35 0.40 -8.79 -25.91
C ASP A 35 1.34 -9.56 -26.87
N ASP A 36 0.93 -9.76 -28.13
CA ASP A 36 1.70 -10.50 -29.14
C ASP A 36 2.98 -9.75 -29.58
N ASP A 37 2.90 -8.43 -29.77
CA ASP A 37 4.08 -7.62 -30.11
C ASP A 37 5.08 -7.56 -28.94
N MET A 38 4.56 -7.48 -27.71
CA MET A 38 5.38 -7.48 -26.50
C MET A 38 6.16 -8.79 -26.35
N ASP A 39 5.48 -9.94 -26.50
CA ASP A 39 6.11 -11.25 -26.31
C ASP A 39 7.28 -11.48 -27.27
N ARG A 40 7.13 -11.07 -28.54
CA ARG A 40 8.21 -11.12 -29.54
C ARG A 40 9.40 -10.23 -29.16
N GLN A 41 9.14 -9.00 -28.73
CA GLN A 41 10.19 -8.06 -28.31
C GLN A 41 10.96 -8.58 -27.08
N LEU A 42 10.27 -9.26 -26.16
CA LEU A 42 10.89 -9.87 -24.99
C LEU A 42 11.71 -11.13 -25.31
N GLU A 43 11.32 -11.91 -26.32
CA GLU A 43 12.13 -13.03 -26.81
C GLU A 43 13.45 -12.52 -27.41
N GLU A 44 13.38 -11.51 -28.28
CA GLU A 44 14.56 -10.88 -28.86
C GLU A 44 15.47 -10.28 -27.77
N LEU A 45 14.90 -9.61 -26.77
CA LEU A 45 15.64 -9.06 -25.64
C LEU A 45 16.40 -10.13 -24.85
N GLY A 46 15.80 -11.30 -24.63
CA GLY A 46 16.44 -12.44 -23.98
C GLY A 46 17.62 -13.01 -24.78
N HIS A 47 17.49 -13.06 -26.11
CA HIS A 47 18.60 -13.46 -26.98
C HIS A 47 19.76 -12.46 -26.93
N VAL A 48 19.46 -11.16 -27.00
CA VAL A 48 20.47 -10.10 -26.89
C VAL A 48 21.18 -10.16 -25.54
N LEU A 49 20.47 -10.44 -24.43
CA LEU A 49 21.07 -10.63 -23.11
C LEU A 49 22.17 -11.71 -23.12
N ILE A 50 21.87 -12.89 -23.67
CA ILE A 50 22.86 -13.98 -23.74
C ILE A 50 24.04 -13.61 -24.63
N GLU A 51 23.80 -12.95 -25.77
CA GLU A 51 24.87 -12.45 -26.64
C GLU A 51 25.78 -11.46 -25.90
N LYS A 52 25.21 -10.51 -25.13
CA LYS A 52 26.01 -9.54 -24.36
C LYS A 52 26.78 -10.20 -23.24
N LEU A 53 26.20 -11.14 -22.51
CA LEU A 53 26.92 -11.91 -21.48
C LEU A 53 28.12 -12.66 -22.09
N LEU A 54 27.97 -13.22 -23.29
CA LEU A 54 29.08 -13.87 -23.99
C LEU A 54 30.24 -12.90 -24.26
N THR A 55 29.95 -11.63 -24.63
CA THR A 55 31.01 -10.62 -24.83
C THR A 55 31.81 -10.30 -23.57
N PHE A 56 31.24 -10.55 -22.39
CA PHE A 56 31.92 -10.44 -21.09
C PHE A 56 32.59 -11.75 -20.63
N ASN A 57 32.73 -12.73 -21.54
CA ASN A 57 33.22 -14.08 -21.24
C ASN A 57 32.37 -14.79 -20.16
N VAL A 58 31.06 -14.57 -20.19
CA VAL A 58 30.07 -15.30 -19.39
C VAL A 58 29.27 -16.19 -20.33
N GLU A 59 29.69 -17.44 -20.45
CA GLU A 59 28.92 -18.44 -21.19
C GLU A 59 27.70 -18.86 -20.38
N SER A 60 26.53 -18.75 -20.97
CA SER A 60 25.25 -19.00 -20.30
C SER A 60 24.17 -19.34 -21.32
N SER A 61 23.05 -19.85 -20.83
CA SER A 61 21.85 -20.14 -21.60
C SER A 61 20.64 -19.47 -20.97
N LEU A 62 19.64 -19.16 -21.80
CA LEU A 62 18.38 -18.59 -21.34
C LEU A 62 17.47 -19.69 -20.80
N GLY A 63 16.94 -19.50 -19.59
CA GLY A 63 15.89 -20.32 -18.99
C GLY A 63 14.51 -19.67 -19.18
N ASP A 64 13.70 -19.73 -18.13
CA ASP A 64 12.38 -19.08 -18.12
C ASP A 64 12.47 -17.55 -18.02
N ARG A 65 11.33 -16.87 -18.22
CA ARG A 65 11.18 -15.45 -17.90
C ARG A 65 9.95 -15.21 -17.04
N THR A 66 10.02 -14.17 -16.21
CA THR A 66 8.88 -13.61 -15.48
C THR A 66 8.71 -12.16 -15.91
N THR A 67 7.59 -11.84 -16.55
CA THR A 67 7.31 -10.51 -17.10
C THR A 67 6.38 -9.74 -16.18
N GLY A 68 6.88 -8.62 -15.65
CA GLY A 68 6.09 -7.63 -14.92
C GLY A 68 5.78 -6.41 -15.80
N PRO A 69 5.05 -5.41 -15.27
CA PRO A 69 4.66 -4.23 -16.05
C PRO A 69 5.84 -3.36 -16.50
N MET A 70 6.86 -3.23 -15.64
CA MET A 70 8.01 -2.33 -15.87
C MET A 70 9.28 -3.07 -16.30
N VAL A 71 9.46 -4.29 -15.82
CA VAL A 71 10.69 -5.08 -16.00
C VAL A 71 10.33 -6.54 -16.27
N THR A 72 11.21 -7.23 -16.99
CA THR A 72 11.17 -8.67 -17.17
C THR A 72 12.40 -9.28 -16.51
N GLN A 73 12.20 -10.26 -15.64
CA GLN A 73 13.26 -11.06 -15.04
C GLN A 73 13.52 -12.27 -15.93
N PHE A 74 14.69 -12.31 -16.55
CA PHE A 74 15.17 -13.47 -17.30
C PHE A 74 15.98 -14.39 -16.39
N GLU A 75 15.72 -15.68 -16.47
CA GLU A 75 16.57 -16.68 -15.82
C GLU A 75 17.76 -16.99 -16.72
N VAL A 76 18.96 -16.73 -16.21
CA VAL A 76 20.21 -17.01 -16.88
C VAL A 76 20.87 -18.19 -16.20
N VAL A 77 21.04 -19.29 -16.93
CA VAL A 77 21.68 -20.51 -16.45
C VAL A 77 23.16 -20.47 -16.86
N PRO A 78 24.11 -20.31 -15.92
CA PRO A 78 25.53 -20.25 -16.25
C PRO A 78 26.06 -21.61 -16.71
N ALA A 79 26.99 -21.61 -17.66
CA ALA A 79 27.69 -22.83 -18.06
C ALA A 79 28.57 -23.40 -16.91
N PRO A 80 28.89 -24.71 -16.92
CA PRO A 80 29.80 -25.31 -15.94
C PRO A 80 31.13 -24.55 -15.83
N GLY A 81 31.53 -24.21 -14.61
CA GLY A 81 32.77 -23.47 -14.33
C GLY A 81 32.63 -21.95 -14.36
N VAL A 82 31.51 -21.39 -14.82
CA VAL A 82 31.24 -19.96 -14.70
C VAL A 82 30.87 -19.61 -13.26
N LYS A 83 31.66 -18.73 -12.63
CA LYS A 83 31.42 -18.28 -11.26
C LYS A 83 30.24 -17.31 -11.22
N VAL A 84 29.26 -17.58 -10.35
CA VAL A 84 28.08 -16.71 -10.14
C VAL A 84 28.47 -15.27 -9.83
N ASN A 85 29.49 -15.05 -9.01
CA ASN A 85 30.01 -13.71 -8.70
C ASN A 85 30.51 -12.93 -9.92
N ARG A 86 30.87 -13.62 -11.02
CA ARG A 86 31.23 -12.93 -12.27
C ARG A 86 30.02 -12.24 -12.87
N ILE A 87 28.84 -12.87 -12.79
CA ILE A 87 27.59 -12.33 -13.33
C ILE A 87 27.04 -11.27 -12.38
N ALA A 88 27.06 -11.52 -11.07
CA ALA A 88 26.51 -10.62 -10.06
C ALA A 88 27.10 -9.20 -10.06
N ASN A 89 28.30 -9.01 -10.61
CA ASN A 89 29.00 -7.72 -10.67
C ASN A 89 28.93 -7.05 -12.06
N LEU A 90 28.12 -7.55 -12.99
CA LEU A 90 27.99 -7.01 -14.35
C LEU A 90 26.78 -6.08 -14.52
N ASP A 91 26.08 -5.69 -13.46
CA ASP A 91 24.86 -4.89 -13.52
C ASP A 91 25.05 -3.57 -14.31
N ALA A 92 26.10 -2.81 -14.02
CA ALA A 92 26.39 -1.55 -14.71
C ALA A 92 26.83 -1.75 -16.18
N ASP A 93 27.74 -2.70 -16.43
CA ASP A 93 28.26 -2.99 -17.78
C ASP A 93 27.17 -3.60 -18.67
N LEU A 94 26.33 -4.46 -18.11
CA LEU A 94 25.21 -5.07 -18.81
C LEU A 94 24.11 -4.04 -19.07
N ALA A 95 23.83 -3.12 -18.14
CA ALA A 95 22.92 -2.00 -18.40
C ALA A 95 23.39 -1.17 -19.61
N LEU A 96 24.69 -0.87 -19.68
CA LEU A 96 25.28 -0.17 -20.83
C LEU A 96 25.15 -0.97 -22.13
N ALA A 97 25.49 -2.26 -22.11
CA ALA A 97 25.44 -3.14 -23.27
C ALA A 97 24.02 -3.36 -23.79
N MET A 98 23.04 -3.42 -22.89
CA MET A 98 21.61 -3.56 -23.19
C MET A 98 20.94 -2.21 -23.52
N LYS A 99 21.66 -1.08 -23.42
CA LYS A 99 21.11 0.28 -23.54
C LYS A 99 19.95 0.55 -22.58
N ALA A 100 19.98 -0.10 -21.42
CA ALA A 100 18.98 0.04 -20.38
C ALA A 100 19.39 1.12 -19.37
N LYS A 101 18.40 1.78 -18.75
CA LYS A 101 18.65 2.74 -17.66
C LYS A 101 19.37 2.08 -16.47
N SER A 102 19.00 0.85 -16.17
CA SER A 102 19.57 0.03 -15.12
C SER A 102 19.20 -1.43 -15.36
N VAL A 103 20.06 -2.35 -14.91
CA VAL A 103 19.78 -3.79 -14.83
C VAL A 103 19.97 -4.21 -13.39
N ARG A 104 19.12 -5.12 -12.89
CA ARG A 104 19.26 -5.69 -11.55
C ARG A 104 19.53 -7.17 -11.64
N ILE A 105 20.57 -7.63 -10.94
CA ILE A 105 21.00 -9.03 -10.95
C ILE A 105 20.70 -9.65 -9.58
N VAL A 106 19.93 -10.74 -9.58
CA VAL A 106 19.56 -11.53 -8.40
C VAL A 106 20.29 -12.87 -8.49
N ALA A 107 21.34 -13.03 -7.68
CA ALA A 107 22.23 -14.17 -7.78
C ALA A 107 22.54 -14.80 -6.41
N PRO A 108 22.33 -16.12 -6.22
CA PRO A 108 21.50 -17.03 -7.02
C PRO A 108 20.00 -16.79 -6.80
N ILE A 109 19.15 -17.26 -7.72
CA ILE A 109 17.70 -17.35 -7.45
C ILE A 109 17.48 -18.49 -6.43
N PRO A 110 16.82 -18.24 -5.28
CA PRO A 110 16.57 -19.28 -4.29
C PRO A 110 15.84 -20.49 -4.89
N GLY A 111 16.41 -21.69 -4.69
CA GLY A 111 15.81 -22.94 -5.17
C GLY A 111 15.97 -23.20 -6.68
N ARG A 112 16.65 -22.32 -7.43
CA ARG A 112 16.95 -22.52 -8.86
C ARG A 112 18.47 -22.47 -9.12
N GLY A 113 18.92 -23.22 -10.13
CA GLY A 113 20.32 -23.22 -10.60
C GLY A 113 20.64 -22.05 -11.53
N ALA A 114 20.06 -20.87 -11.29
CA ALA A 114 20.04 -19.75 -12.23
C ALA A 114 20.30 -18.41 -11.53
N VAL A 115 20.64 -17.41 -12.33
CA VAL A 115 20.76 -16.00 -11.96
C VAL A 115 19.60 -15.24 -12.60
N GLY A 116 18.88 -14.45 -11.81
CA GLY A 116 17.79 -13.61 -12.32
C GLY A 116 18.35 -12.28 -12.81
N VAL A 117 18.07 -11.91 -14.06
CA VAL A 117 18.46 -10.63 -14.64
C VAL A 117 17.21 -9.85 -14.99
N GLU A 118 16.92 -8.81 -14.20
CA GLU A 118 15.80 -7.91 -14.39
C GLU A 118 16.19 -6.77 -15.35
N ILE A 119 15.53 -6.74 -16.51
CA ILE A 119 15.76 -5.76 -17.57
C ILE A 119 14.47 -4.97 -17.78
N PRO A 120 14.53 -3.63 -17.94
CA PRO A 120 13.37 -2.83 -18.29
C PRO A 120 12.68 -3.34 -19.56
N ASN A 121 11.35 -3.36 -19.55
CA ASN A 121 10.58 -3.73 -20.73
C ASN A 121 10.79 -2.70 -21.86
N PRO A 122 10.77 -3.11 -23.14
CA PRO A 122 10.83 -2.20 -24.28
C PRO A 122 9.70 -1.15 -24.27
N LYS A 123 8.50 -1.55 -23.83
CA LYS A 123 7.36 -0.66 -23.58
C LYS A 123 6.89 -0.85 -22.14
N PRO A 124 7.38 -0.07 -21.16
CA PRO A 124 6.91 -0.14 -19.78
C PRO A 124 5.44 0.26 -19.66
N GLU A 125 4.71 -0.44 -18.82
CA GLU A 125 3.27 -0.22 -18.61
C GLU A 125 2.98 0.61 -17.36
N ILE A 126 2.02 1.53 -17.48
CA ILE A 126 1.52 2.27 -16.32
C ILE A 126 0.62 1.34 -15.50
N VAL A 127 0.99 1.11 -14.24
CA VAL A 127 0.13 0.42 -13.28
C VAL A 127 -0.93 1.40 -12.79
N ASN A 128 -2.18 1.19 -13.19
CA ASN A 128 -3.27 2.08 -12.80
C ASN A 128 -3.82 1.69 -11.43
N LEU A 129 -3.97 2.67 -10.54
CA LEU A 129 -4.50 2.44 -9.18
C LEU A 129 -5.87 1.77 -9.21
N ARG A 130 -6.71 2.14 -10.18
CA ARG A 130 -8.04 1.56 -10.38
C ARG A 130 -8.00 0.03 -10.46
N GLU A 131 -7.06 -0.52 -11.23
CA GLU A 131 -6.94 -1.97 -11.41
C GLU A 131 -6.70 -2.69 -10.09
N VAL A 132 -5.88 -2.10 -9.22
CA VAL A 132 -5.52 -2.68 -7.92
C VAL A 132 -6.69 -2.56 -6.93
N LEU A 133 -7.41 -1.44 -6.95
CA LEU A 133 -8.58 -1.21 -6.10
C LEU A 133 -9.78 -2.09 -6.53
N GLU A 134 -9.95 -2.35 -7.83
CA GLU A 134 -11.01 -3.23 -8.33
C GLU A 134 -10.72 -4.71 -8.06
N ALA A 135 -9.46 -5.05 -7.80
CA ALA A 135 -9.00 -6.42 -7.62
C ALA A 135 -9.61 -7.10 -6.37
N PRO A 136 -9.89 -8.42 -6.43
CA PRO A 136 -10.39 -9.18 -5.28
C PRO A 136 -9.48 -9.07 -4.05
N GLU A 137 -8.17 -8.96 -4.24
CA GLU A 137 -7.15 -8.82 -3.18
C GLU A 137 -7.40 -7.57 -2.32
N PHE A 138 -7.82 -6.46 -2.95
CA PHE A 138 -8.14 -5.22 -2.24
C PHE A 138 -9.55 -5.28 -1.65
N LYS A 139 -10.55 -5.64 -2.47
CA LYS A 139 -11.96 -5.70 -2.04
C LYS A 139 -12.16 -6.63 -0.84
N ARG A 140 -11.52 -7.79 -0.85
CA ARG A 140 -11.61 -8.83 0.20
C ARG A 140 -10.47 -8.76 1.21
N ALA A 141 -9.71 -7.67 1.25
CA ALA A 141 -8.67 -7.49 2.24
C ALA A 141 -9.29 -7.57 3.64
N LYS A 142 -8.76 -8.48 4.46
CA LYS A 142 -9.23 -8.70 5.84
C LYS A 142 -8.74 -7.67 6.86
N GLY A 143 -7.77 -6.83 6.46
CA GLY A 143 -7.22 -5.79 7.33
C GLY A 143 -8.07 -4.53 7.30
N GLU A 144 -8.04 -3.77 8.39
CA GLU A 144 -8.87 -2.58 8.56
C GLU A 144 -8.31 -1.36 7.86
N LEU A 145 -7.05 -1.38 7.40
CA LEU A 145 -6.42 -0.27 6.67
C LEU A 145 -5.65 -0.81 5.46
N PRO A 146 -6.33 -1.31 4.41
CA PRO A 146 -5.69 -1.89 3.24
C PRO A 146 -5.07 -0.80 2.35
N LEU A 147 -3.92 -1.10 1.76
CA LEU A 147 -3.14 -0.21 0.90
C LEU A 147 -2.90 -0.88 -0.45
N ALA A 148 -3.41 -0.30 -1.53
CA ALA A 148 -3.18 -0.76 -2.89
C ALA A 148 -1.83 -0.22 -3.38
N LEU A 149 -0.76 -1.01 -3.29
CA LEU A 149 0.62 -0.53 -3.51
C LEU A 149 1.12 -0.70 -4.95
N GLY A 150 0.38 -1.41 -5.80
CA GLY A 150 0.70 -1.58 -7.22
C GLY A 150 0.57 -3.02 -7.68
N LYS A 151 1.52 -3.46 -8.51
CA LYS A 151 1.62 -4.84 -9.02
C LYS A 151 3.00 -5.41 -8.69
N ASP A 152 3.08 -6.72 -8.48
CA ASP A 152 4.35 -7.43 -8.29
C ASP A 152 5.07 -7.70 -9.63
N LEU A 153 6.20 -8.42 -9.58
CA LEU A 153 6.96 -8.81 -10.77
C LEU A 153 6.18 -9.74 -11.72
N ASN A 154 5.10 -10.37 -11.26
CA ASN A 154 4.22 -11.21 -12.07
C ASN A 154 3.01 -10.43 -12.60
N GLY A 155 2.95 -9.11 -12.38
CA GLY A 155 1.81 -8.28 -12.73
C GLY A 155 0.59 -8.45 -11.83
N ARG A 156 0.69 -9.18 -10.72
CA ARG A 156 -0.43 -9.42 -9.81
C ARG A 156 -0.66 -8.23 -8.89
N PRO A 157 -1.91 -7.84 -8.61
CA PRO A 157 -2.23 -6.79 -7.64
C PRO A 157 -1.53 -7.04 -6.29
N TYR A 158 -0.78 -6.04 -5.83
CA TYR A 158 -0.09 -6.09 -4.56
C TYR A 158 -0.76 -5.17 -3.56
N VAL A 159 -1.44 -5.79 -2.58
CA VAL A 159 -2.16 -5.12 -1.51
C VAL A 159 -1.50 -5.45 -0.18
N SER A 160 -1.17 -4.41 0.58
CA SER A 160 -0.67 -4.55 1.96
C SER A 160 -1.70 -3.97 2.94
N SER A 161 -1.38 -3.94 4.23
CA SER A 161 -2.19 -3.26 5.23
C SER A 161 -1.32 -2.53 6.24
N LEU A 162 -1.74 -1.31 6.58
CA LEU A 162 -1.06 -0.47 7.57
C LEU A 162 -1.08 -1.12 8.97
N GLU A 163 -2.01 -2.02 9.27
CA GLU A 163 -2.03 -2.72 10.57
C GLU A 163 -0.83 -3.63 10.79
N LYS A 164 -0.37 -4.28 9.71
CA LYS A 164 0.82 -5.15 9.73
C LYS A 164 2.11 -4.35 9.74
N MET A 165 2.03 -3.07 9.36
CA MET A 165 3.13 -2.12 9.29
C MET A 165 2.68 -0.83 10.00
N PRO A 166 2.50 -0.87 11.34
CA PRO A 166 1.75 0.14 12.09
C PRO A 166 2.27 1.57 11.89
N HIS A 167 3.54 1.69 11.49
CA HIS A 167 4.15 2.92 11.01
C HIS A 167 4.95 2.63 9.73
N VAL A 168 4.89 3.56 8.77
CA VAL A 168 5.57 3.44 7.46
C VAL A 168 6.45 4.66 7.23
N LEU A 169 7.69 4.43 6.81
CA LEU A 169 8.61 5.46 6.34
C LEU A 169 8.75 5.33 4.81
N ILE A 170 8.47 6.41 4.09
CA ILE A 170 8.62 6.48 2.64
C ILE A 170 9.80 7.39 2.32
N ALA A 171 10.83 6.84 1.66
CA ALA A 171 12.02 7.57 1.26
C ALA A 171 12.34 7.33 -0.21
N GLY A 172 12.84 8.36 -0.90
CA GLY A 172 13.22 8.29 -2.30
C GLY A 172 13.70 9.65 -2.79
N ALA A 173 14.55 9.65 -3.82
CA ALA A 173 15.01 10.89 -4.46
C ALA A 173 13.86 11.59 -5.22
N THR A 174 14.02 12.87 -5.56
CA THR A 174 13.07 13.59 -6.41
C THR A 174 12.81 12.83 -7.71
N GLY A 175 11.54 12.68 -8.09
CA GLY A 175 11.14 11.93 -9.29
C GLY A 175 11.13 10.41 -9.15
N SER A 176 11.42 9.85 -7.97
CA SER A 176 11.33 8.40 -7.70
C SER A 176 9.90 7.88 -7.50
N GLY A 177 8.92 8.79 -7.38
CA GLY A 177 7.51 8.44 -7.14
C GLY A 177 7.05 8.51 -5.69
N LYS A 178 7.82 9.10 -4.76
CA LYS A 178 7.43 9.31 -3.34
C LYS A 178 6.02 9.90 -3.21
N SER A 179 5.77 11.03 -3.88
CA SER A 179 4.49 11.74 -3.83
C SER A 179 3.35 10.93 -4.45
N VAL A 180 3.61 10.20 -5.54
CA VAL A 180 2.64 9.28 -6.16
C VAL A 180 2.28 8.14 -5.20
N CYS A 181 3.26 7.57 -4.51
CA CYS A 181 3.05 6.54 -3.50
C CYS A 181 2.21 7.07 -2.31
N LEU A 182 2.52 8.27 -1.83
CA LEU A 182 1.75 8.93 -0.77
C LEU A 182 0.28 9.12 -1.17
N ASN A 183 0.05 9.65 -2.38
CA ASN A 183 -1.29 9.85 -2.91
C ASN A 183 -2.03 8.52 -3.10
N THR A 184 -1.31 7.48 -3.52
CA THR A 184 -1.84 6.12 -3.67
C THR A 184 -2.30 5.55 -2.33
N ILE A 185 -1.52 5.74 -1.26
CA ILE A 185 -1.88 5.33 0.10
C ILE A 185 -3.13 6.07 0.59
N VAL A 186 -3.14 7.40 0.51
CA VAL A 186 -4.31 8.20 0.95
C VAL A 186 -5.56 7.81 0.17
N THR A 187 -5.44 7.67 -1.15
CA THR A 187 -6.56 7.28 -2.02
C THR A 187 -7.06 5.87 -1.68
N SER A 188 -6.16 4.90 -1.45
CA SER A 188 -6.55 3.55 -1.02
C SER A 188 -7.42 3.58 0.24
N LEU A 189 -7.05 4.39 1.21
CA LEU A 189 -7.79 4.53 2.46
C LEU A 189 -9.16 5.19 2.24
N VAL A 190 -9.24 6.25 1.41
CA VAL A 190 -10.50 6.94 1.09
C VAL A 190 -11.47 6.05 0.31
N TYR A 191 -10.96 5.19 -0.58
CA TYR A 191 -11.79 4.21 -1.31
C TYR A 191 -12.24 3.02 -0.44
N ARG A 192 -11.71 2.89 0.79
CA ARG A 192 -12.11 1.84 1.73
C ARG A 192 -12.94 2.37 2.90
N HIS A 193 -12.75 3.62 3.29
CA HIS A 193 -13.31 4.17 4.53
C HIS A 193 -14.09 5.45 4.31
N THR A 194 -15.18 5.56 5.05
CA THR A 194 -15.95 6.79 5.23
C THR A 194 -15.30 7.69 6.30
N PRO A 195 -15.66 8.99 6.39
CA PRO A 195 -15.18 9.88 7.46
C PRO A 195 -15.54 9.44 8.88
N GLU A 196 -16.53 8.56 9.03
CA GLU A 196 -16.92 7.97 10.31
C GLU A 196 -15.97 6.85 10.75
N THR A 197 -15.40 6.12 9.79
CA THR A 197 -14.50 4.99 10.06
C THR A 197 -13.02 5.37 10.00
N LEU A 198 -12.68 6.48 9.32
CA LEU A 198 -11.31 6.97 9.17
C LEU A 198 -11.22 8.49 9.33
N ARG A 199 -10.24 8.94 10.11
CA ARG A 199 -9.81 10.33 10.19
C ARG A 199 -8.34 10.49 9.82
N LEU A 200 -8.07 11.51 9.01
CA LEU A 200 -6.73 11.85 8.55
C LEU A 200 -6.22 13.09 9.29
N LEU A 201 -4.98 13.03 9.76
CA LEU A 201 -4.21 14.18 10.21
C LEU A 201 -3.07 14.40 9.23
N MET A 202 -3.01 15.57 8.60
CA MET A 202 -2.02 15.84 7.55
C MET A 202 -1.11 16.99 7.96
N ILE A 203 0.20 16.78 7.80
CA ILE A 203 1.25 17.77 8.06
C ILE A 203 2.05 17.94 6.78
N ASP A 204 2.03 19.14 6.21
CA ASP A 204 2.74 19.50 4.97
C ASP A 204 3.36 20.89 5.13
N PRO A 205 4.60 20.97 5.64
CA PRO A 205 5.28 22.24 5.87
C PRO A 205 5.52 23.04 4.59
N LYS A 206 5.53 22.38 3.42
CA LYS A 206 5.82 23.01 2.12
C LYS A 206 4.55 23.39 1.35
N MET A 207 3.39 22.91 1.77
CA MET A 207 2.10 23.10 1.09
C MET A 207 2.06 22.56 -0.36
N VAL A 208 2.96 21.64 -0.71
CA VAL A 208 3.09 21.14 -2.09
C VAL A 208 2.29 19.85 -2.29
N GLU A 209 2.37 18.92 -1.34
CA GLU A 209 1.96 17.54 -1.57
C GLU A 209 0.57 17.24 -1.01
N LEU A 210 0.26 17.72 0.21
CA LEU A 210 -0.99 17.38 0.89
C LEU A 210 -2.06 18.46 0.80
N SER A 211 -1.73 19.66 0.32
CA SER A 211 -2.69 20.77 0.18
C SER A 211 -3.88 20.42 -0.72
N VAL A 212 -3.72 19.51 -1.67
CA VAL A 212 -4.80 18.97 -2.52
C VAL A 212 -5.92 18.30 -1.72
N TYR A 213 -5.60 17.79 -0.53
CA TYR A 213 -6.56 17.07 0.33
C TYR A 213 -7.36 17.97 1.28
N SER A 214 -7.13 19.28 1.27
CA SER A 214 -7.70 20.24 2.25
C SER A 214 -9.24 20.24 2.33
N ARG A 215 -9.94 19.63 1.36
CA ARG A 215 -11.40 19.52 1.32
C ARG A 215 -11.93 18.12 1.61
N LEU A 216 -11.08 17.14 1.92
CA LEU A 216 -11.53 15.80 2.25
C LEU A 216 -12.31 15.82 3.58
N PRO A 217 -13.52 15.24 3.64
CA PRO A 217 -14.30 15.17 4.88
C PRO A 217 -13.64 14.30 5.96
N HIS A 218 -12.71 13.42 5.57
CA HIS A 218 -11.89 12.61 6.46
C HIS A 218 -10.90 13.45 7.29
N LEU A 219 -10.56 14.66 6.87
CA LEU A 219 -9.66 15.52 7.64
C LEU A 219 -10.31 15.87 8.98
N ARG A 220 -9.56 15.67 10.07
CA ARG A 220 -10.00 16.12 11.40
C ARG A 220 -9.79 17.63 11.58
N HIS A 221 -8.76 18.17 10.94
CA HIS A 221 -8.40 19.60 10.94
C HIS A 221 -7.81 19.94 9.57
N ASN A 222 -7.67 21.24 9.28
CA ASN A 222 -6.95 21.69 8.08
C ASN A 222 -5.52 21.11 8.04
N VAL A 223 -4.97 20.96 6.83
CA VAL A 223 -3.58 20.53 6.63
C VAL A 223 -2.67 21.48 7.41
N VAL A 224 -1.86 20.90 8.30
CA VAL A 224 -0.99 21.66 9.21
C VAL A 224 0.32 21.99 8.51
N THR A 225 0.73 23.25 8.61
CA THR A 225 1.92 23.75 7.90
C THR A 225 2.93 24.41 8.83
N ASP A 226 2.50 24.96 9.97
CA ASP A 226 3.39 25.50 10.99
C ASP A 226 3.98 24.36 11.86
N PRO A 227 5.30 24.30 12.09
CA PRO A 227 5.93 23.26 12.91
C PRO A 227 5.42 23.18 14.35
N ARG A 228 5.03 24.30 14.96
CA ARG A 228 4.50 24.30 16.34
C ARG A 228 3.11 23.71 16.39
N ASP A 229 2.29 24.01 15.38
CA ASP A 229 0.98 23.38 15.23
C ASP A 229 1.12 21.88 14.95
N ALA A 230 2.14 21.48 14.17
CA ALA A 230 2.46 20.07 13.94
C ALA A 230 2.83 19.36 15.25
N ALA A 231 3.67 19.97 16.09
CA ALA A 231 3.99 19.44 17.42
C ALA A 231 2.74 19.33 18.31
N GLY A 232 1.86 20.33 18.27
CA GLY A 232 0.57 20.32 18.97
C GLY A 232 -0.33 19.18 18.51
N LEU A 233 -0.42 18.95 17.21
CA LEU A 233 -1.19 17.86 16.59
C LEU A 233 -0.66 16.48 17.00
N LEU A 234 0.66 16.29 16.99
CA LEU A 234 1.28 15.04 17.43
C LEU A 234 1.08 14.81 18.94
N LYS A 235 1.17 15.86 19.76
CA LYS A 235 0.84 15.78 21.19
C LYS A 235 -0.62 15.39 21.39
N TRP A 236 -1.54 15.95 20.60
CA TRP A 236 -2.95 15.56 20.63
C TRP A 236 -3.14 14.08 20.25
N ALA A 237 -2.41 13.58 19.25
CA ALA A 237 -2.48 12.17 18.86
C ALA A 237 -2.06 11.23 20.00
N VAL A 238 -1.07 11.63 20.81
CA VAL A 238 -0.66 10.89 22.03
C VAL A 238 -1.78 10.90 23.08
N ILE A 239 -2.40 12.05 23.34
CA ILE A 239 -3.53 12.16 24.29
C ILE A 239 -4.72 11.30 23.85
N GLU A 240 -5.07 11.33 22.55
CA GLU A 240 -6.14 10.49 22.01
C GLU A 240 -5.79 9.00 22.08
N MET A 241 -4.52 8.62 21.88
CA MET A 241 -4.06 7.25 22.10
C MET A 241 -4.27 6.81 23.55
N GLU A 242 -3.91 7.64 24.54
CA GLU A 242 -4.12 7.35 25.96
C GLU A 242 -5.62 7.22 26.30
N ARG A 243 -6.45 8.13 25.77
CA ARG A 243 -7.92 8.07 25.92
C ARG A 243 -8.47 6.75 25.38
N ARG A 244 -8.02 6.32 24.18
CA ARG A 244 -8.42 5.04 23.58
C ARG A 244 -7.97 3.86 24.42
N TYR A 245 -6.75 3.85 24.94
CA TYR A 245 -6.31 2.79 25.86
C TYR A 245 -7.18 2.70 27.11
N GLY A 246 -7.59 3.85 27.67
CA GLY A 246 -8.56 3.90 28.76
C GLY A 246 -9.88 3.23 28.39
N LEU A 247 -10.45 3.57 27.24
CA LEU A 247 -11.70 2.97 26.74
C LEU A 247 -11.57 1.46 26.51
N LEU A 248 -10.49 1.01 25.86
CA LEU A 248 -10.26 -0.41 25.60
C LEU A 248 -10.15 -1.20 26.92
N LYS A 249 -9.42 -0.66 27.90
CA LYS A 249 -9.26 -1.26 29.23
C LYS A 249 -10.59 -1.33 30.00
N ALA A 250 -11.38 -0.26 30.00
CA ALA A 250 -12.67 -0.20 30.68
C ALA A 250 -13.69 -1.22 30.14
N ASN A 251 -13.50 -1.65 28.88
CA ASN A 251 -14.39 -2.56 28.17
C ASN A 251 -13.80 -3.96 27.92
N TYR A 252 -12.63 -4.24 28.50
CA TYR A 252 -11.94 -5.54 28.40
C TYR A 252 -11.73 -6.01 26.95
N VAL A 253 -11.39 -5.09 26.05
CA VAL A 253 -11.08 -5.37 24.64
C VAL A 253 -9.62 -5.04 24.33
N ARG A 254 -9.07 -5.67 23.30
CA ARG A 254 -7.64 -5.55 22.96
C ARG A 254 -7.34 -4.68 21.74
N SER A 255 -8.35 -4.34 20.96
CA SER A 255 -8.19 -3.55 19.74
C SER A 255 -9.39 -2.66 19.44
N ILE A 256 -9.17 -1.65 18.59
CA ILE A 256 -10.23 -0.79 18.06
C ILE A 256 -11.25 -1.61 17.27
N ALA A 257 -10.80 -2.58 16.45
CA ALA A 257 -11.69 -3.47 15.71
C ALA A 257 -12.64 -4.25 16.65
N GLU A 258 -12.12 -4.79 17.75
CA GLU A 258 -12.95 -5.49 18.75
C GLU A 258 -13.93 -4.55 19.45
N PHE A 259 -13.48 -3.35 19.81
CA PHE A 259 -14.33 -2.31 20.41
C PHE A 259 -15.48 -1.93 19.45
N ASN A 260 -15.16 -1.62 18.21
CA ASN A 260 -16.12 -1.20 17.19
C ASN A 260 -17.14 -2.29 16.87
N ARG A 261 -16.70 -3.56 16.81
CA ARG A 261 -17.62 -4.69 16.65
C ARG A 261 -18.65 -4.75 17.78
N LYS A 262 -18.21 -4.66 19.04
CA LYS A 262 -19.13 -4.63 20.19
C LYS A 262 -20.12 -3.46 20.13
N VAL A 263 -19.66 -2.27 19.70
CA VAL A 263 -20.55 -1.11 19.51
C VAL A 263 -21.61 -1.40 18.45
N ARG A 264 -21.23 -1.97 17.30
CA ARG A 264 -22.18 -2.34 16.22
C ARG A 264 -23.15 -3.44 16.66
N ASP A 265 -22.68 -4.40 17.45
CA ASP A 265 -23.50 -5.46 18.06
C ASP A 265 -24.47 -4.93 19.14
N GLY A 266 -24.49 -3.61 19.40
CA GLY A 266 -25.37 -2.97 20.37
C GLY A 266 -24.94 -3.17 21.83
N VAL A 267 -23.71 -3.63 22.09
CA VAL A 267 -23.19 -3.81 23.44
C VAL A 267 -22.98 -2.44 24.09
N THR A 268 -23.54 -2.25 25.28
CA THR A 268 -23.31 -1.03 26.06
C THR A 268 -21.85 -0.94 26.49
N MET A 269 -21.14 0.04 25.93
CA MET A 269 -19.75 0.31 26.26
C MET A 269 -19.64 1.30 27.42
N LYS A 270 -18.54 1.21 28.17
CA LYS A 270 -18.21 2.09 29.30
C LYS A 270 -17.21 3.16 28.91
N ARG A 271 -17.33 4.35 29.49
CA ARG A 271 -16.30 5.39 29.45
C ARG A 271 -15.18 5.06 30.44
N PHE A 272 -13.99 5.60 30.17
CA PHE A 272 -12.88 5.59 31.12
C PHE A 272 -12.95 6.74 32.12
N GLU A 273 -13.47 7.88 31.67
CA GLU A 273 -13.71 9.08 32.49
C GLU A 273 -15.20 9.41 32.46
N PRO A 274 -15.78 9.87 33.58
CA PRO A 274 -17.18 10.20 33.63
C PRO A 274 -17.46 11.48 32.85
N ASP A 275 -18.54 11.49 32.07
CA ASP A 275 -19.00 12.66 31.31
C ASP A 275 -20.42 13.03 31.72
N GLY A 276 -20.63 14.28 32.14
CA GLY A 276 -21.91 14.75 32.68
C GLY A 276 -21.96 14.86 34.22
N PRO A 277 -23.11 15.30 34.75
CA PRO A 277 -23.28 15.70 36.15
C PRO A 277 -23.04 14.57 37.15
N GLU A 278 -22.56 14.93 38.33
CA GLU A 278 -22.33 14.00 39.43
C GLU A 278 -23.64 13.40 39.94
N GLY A 279 -23.64 12.10 40.24
CA GLY A 279 -24.82 11.36 40.74
C GLY A 279 -25.67 10.67 39.67
N PHE A 280 -25.41 10.88 38.38
CA PHE A 280 -26.09 10.17 37.30
C PHE A 280 -25.30 8.93 36.87
N GLU A 281 -25.96 7.78 36.70
CA GLU A 281 -25.30 6.51 36.35
C GLU A 281 -24.84 6.46 34.88
N ASP A 282 -25.55 7.14 33.99
CA ASP A 282 -25.28 7.21 32.56
C ASP A 282 -23.99 7.95 32.21
N ARG A 283 -23.43 8.74 33.15
CA ARG A 283 -22.14 9.42 32.99
C ARG A 283 -20.96 8.50 32.68
N TRP A 284 -21.10 7.21 32.96
CA TRP A 284 -20.10 6.18 32.67
C TRP A 284 -20.40 5.39 31.39
N ILE A 285 -21.49 5.69 30.69
CA ILE A 285 -21.90 5.01 29.47
C ILE A 285 -21.29 5.74 28.27
N TYR A 286 -20.63 4.98 27.41
CA TYR A 286 -20.05 5.50 26.18
C TYR A 286 -21.11 5.53 25.08
N GLN A 287 -21.29 6.71 24.47
CA GLN A 287 -22.35 6.97 23.49
C GLN A 287 -21.80 7.56 22.18
N ASP A 288 -20.47 7.68 22.03
CA ASP A 288 -19.86 8.38 20.90
C ASP A 288 -19.79 7.53 19.61
N GLY A 289 -20.48 6.38 19.55
CA GLY A 289 -20.48 5.48 18.40
C GLY A 289 -19.17 4.72 18.20
N ILE A 290 -18.84 4.33 16.98
CA ILE A 290 -17.56 3.64 16.71
C ILE A 290 -16.37 4.59 16.87
N ILE A 291 -15.20 4.05 17.17
CA ILE A 291 -13.95 4.80 17.20
C ILE A 291 -13.31 4.74 15.79
N PRO A 292 -13.14 5.88 15.08
CA PRO A 292 -12.48 5.87 13.78
C PRO A 292 -11.00 5.53 13.91
N TYR A 293 -10.44 4.88 12.89
CA TYR A 293 -8.98 4.85 12.73
C TYR A 293 -8.45 6.25 12.50
N ILE A 294 -7.25 6.53 13.04
CA ILE A 294 -6.55 7.79 12.80
C ILE A 294 -5.27 7.46 12.07
N VAL A 295 -5.07 8.06 10.89
CA VAL A 295 -3.82 7.97 10.15
C VAL A 295 -3.18 9.36 10.12
N VAL A 296 -1.96 9.43 10.64
CA VAL A 296 -1.14 10.64 10.62
C VAL A 296 -0.20 10.57 9.42
N VAL A 297 -0.32 11.54 8.52
CA VAL A 297 0.50 11.67 7.32
C VAL A 297 1.37 12.90 7.46
N VAL A 298 2.68 12.70 7.44
CA VAL A 298 3.67 13.78 7.51
C VAL A 298 4.43 13.78 6.19
N ASP A 299 4.23 14.81 5.37
CA ASP A 299 5.15 15.04 4.27
C ASP A 299 6.47 15.62 4.80
N GLU A 300 7.55 15.11 4.24
CA GLU A 300 8.91 15.58 4.46
C GLU A 300 9.34 15.73 5.94
N LEU A 301 9.75 14.61 6.52
CA LEU A 301 10.24 14.59 7.91
C LEU A 301 11.59 15.33 8.08
N ALA A 302 12.42 15.42 7.02
CA ALA A 302 13.75 16.02 7.09
C ALA A 302 13.74 17.57 7.11
N GLY A 303 12.68 18.20 6.58
CA GLY A 303 12.46 19.64 6.75
C GLY A 303 11.77 20.01 8.06
N SER A 304 11.26 19.01 8.79
CA SER A 304 10.44 19.13 10.00
C SER A 304 11.23 18.87 11.29
N LEU A 305 12.57 18.91 11.24
CA LEU A 305 13.39 18.91 12.45
C LEU A 305 13.22 20.24 13.20
N TRP A 306 12.18 20.27 14.05
CA TRP A 306 11.96 21.09 15.24
C TRP A 306 11.83 22.61 15.04
#